data_AF-A0A8C2KW99-F1
#
_entry.id   AF-A0A8C2KW99-F1
#
_cell.length_a   1.000
_cell.length_b   1.000
_cell.length_c   1.000
_cell.angle_alpha   90.00
_cell.angle_beta   90.00
_cell.angle_gamma   90.00
#
_symmetry.space_group_name_H-M   'P 1'
#
loop_
_entity.id
_entity.type
_entity.pdbx_description
1 polymer ?
#
loop_
_entity_poly.entity_id
_entity_poly.type
_entity_poly.pdbx_seq_one_letter_code
_entity_poly.pdbx_strand_id
1 'polypeptide(L)'
;MSSADLLSLHQQLNKCCETLKANESIWDSELAECKPLMSSLGNLALQFKALKNVQIANAPLASFPSLQERLHYKLSLAVDAVLGKLAEKMDALQSVRDAISKQVSAVFQFYEKNTDTLDIAGCVSRSAICPSISDM
;
A
#
# COMPACT_ATOMS: atom_id res chain seq x y z
N MET A 1 -14.11 37.56 1.83
CA MET A 1 -14.06 36.08 1.88
C MET A 1 -15.46 35.55 1.69
N SER A 2 -15.68 34.64 0.73
CA SER A 2 -16.93 33.89 0.66
C SER A 2 -16.91 32.85 1.77
N SER A 3 -17.75 33.00 2.80
CA SER A 3 -17.85 32.02 3.88
C SER A 3 -18.22 30.63 3.36
N ALA A 4 -18.87 30.55 2.21
CA ALA A 4 -19.22 29.30 1.55
C ALA A 4 -18.01 28.52 1.03
N ASP A 5 -17.02 29.21 0.43
CA ASP A 5 -15.83 28.54 -0.13
C ASP A 5 -14.94 27.97 0.98
N LEU A 6 -14.81 28.71 2.09
CA LEU A 6 -14.08 28.28 3.29
C LEU A 6 -14.74 27.06 3.94
N LEU A 7 -16.07 27.04 4.04
CA LEU A 7 -16.82 25.89 4.54
C LEU A 7 -16.66 24.67 3.63
N SER A 8 -16.70 24.87 2.31
CA SER A 8 -16.46 23.81 1.33
C SER A 8 -15.04 23.24 1.45
N LEU A 9 -14.02 24.09 1.61
CA LEU A 9 -12.64 23.65 1.86
C LEU A 9 -12.54 22.79 3.13
N HIS A 10 -13.14 23.23 4.24
CA HIS A 10 -13.20 22.46 5.49
C HIS A 10 -13.88 21.10 5.30
N GLN A 11 -14.98 21.03 4.55
CA GLN A 11 -15.65 19.77 4.26
C GLN A 11 -14.75 18.83 3.45
N GLN A 12 -14.02 19.35 2.46
CA GLN A 12 -13.10 18.53 1.68
C GLN A 12 -11.90 18.04 2.50
N LEU A 13 -11.34 18.89 3.36
CA LEU A 13 -10.26 18.52 4.28
C LEU A 13 -10.71 17.45 5.27
N ASN A 14 -11.87 17.63 5.90
CA ASN A 14 -12.45 16.62 6.81
C ASN A 14 -12.62 15.28 6.10
N LYS A 15 -13.21 15.29 4.90
CA LYS A 15 -13.37 14.08 4.08
C LYS A 15 -12.02 13.44 3.74
N CYS A 16 -10.99 14.24 3.45
CA CYS A 16 -9.64 13.74 3.19
C CYS A 16 -9.06 13.05 4.45
N CYS A 17 -9.18 13.69 5.62
CA CYS A 17 -8.73 13.12 6.90
C CYS A 17 -9.48 11.84 7.29
N GLU A 18 -10.80 11.81 7.08
CA GLU A 18 -11.62 10.60 7.29
C GLU A 18 -11.20 9.47 6.35
N THR A 19 -10.99 9.79 5.07
CA THR A 19 -10.53 8.83 4.06
C THR A 19 -9.15 8.28 4.45
N LEU A 20 -8.24 9.14 4.92
CA LEU A 20 -6.92 8.72 5.39
C LEU A 20 -7.03 7.74 6.56
N LYS A 21 -7.79 8.10 7.60
CA LYS A 21 -8.01 7.25 8.79
C LYS A 21 -8.66 5.92 8.43
N ALA A 22 -9.65 5.92 7.54
CA ALA A 22 -10.33 4.70 7.10
C ALA A 22 -9.37 3.75 6.36
N ASN A 23 -8.45 4.31 5.58
CA ASN A 23 -7.50 3.53 4.79
C ASN A 23 -6.24 3.12 5.56
N GLU A 24 -5.90 3.79 6.66
CA GLU A 24 -4.74 3.47 7.50
C GLU A 24 -4.80 2.02 8.02
N SER A 25 -5.95 1.60 8.55
CA SER A 25 -6.10 0.23 9.06
C SER A 25 -5.97 -0.83 7.97
N ILE A 26 -6.46 -0.55 6.75
CA ILE A 26 -6.32 -1.42 5.60
C ILE A 26 -4.85 -1.50 5.19
N TRP A 27 -4.18 -0.34 5.06
CA TRP A 27 -2.77 -0.27 4.71
C TRP A 27 -1.90 -1.09 5.67
N ASP A 28 -2.09 -0.90 6.98
CA ASP A 28 -1.31 -1.61 8.00
C ASP A 28 -1.57 -3.12 7.97
N SER A 29 -2.83 -3.53 7.78
CA SER A 29 -3.21 -4.95 7.67
C SER A 29 -2.56 -5.60 6.45
N GLU A 30 -2.69 -4.99 5.27
CA GLU A 30 -2.11 -5.53 4.03
C GLU A 30 -0.56 -5.56 4.09
N LEU A 31 0.06 -4.52 4.66
CA LEU A 31 1.50 -4.46 4.86
C LEU A 31 2.00 -5.54 5.84
N ALA A 32 1.24 -5.79 6.91
CA ALA A 32 1.55 -6.86 7.86
C ALA A 32 1.52 -8.24 7.20
N GLU A 33 0.61 -8.46 6.24
CA GLU A 33 0.52 -9.70 5.47
C GLU A 33 1.64 -9.85 4.43
N CYS A 34 2.20 -8.76 3.90
CA CYS A 34 3.36 -8.81 3.01
C CYS A 34 4.61 -9.40 3.69
N LYS A 35 4.81 -9.13 4.99
CA LYS A 35 6.00 -9.57 5.73
C LYS A 35 6.23 -11.10 5.73
N PRO A 36 5.25 -11.95 6.11
CA PRO A 36 5.42 -13.40 6.03
C PRO A 36 5.56 -13.92 4.59
N LEU A 37 4.95 -13.25 3.59
CA LEU A 37 5.12 -13.61 2.18
C LEU A 37 6.56 -13.38 1.71
N MET A 38 7.14 -12.22 2.06
CA MET A 38 8.55 -11.91 1.78
C MET A 38 9.50 -12.89 2.47
N SER A 39 9.23 -13.24 3.73
CA SER A 39 10.00 -14.28 4.43
C SER A 39 9.89 -15.64 3.74
N SER A 40 8.70 -16.02 3.26
CA SER A 40 8.47 -17.27 2.54
C SER A 40 9.25 -17.30 1.23
N LEU A 41 9.25 -16.19 0.49
CA LEU A 41 10.02 -16.06 -0.75
C LEU A 41 11.53 -16.17 -0.50
N GLY A 42 12.03 -15.53 0.57
CA GLY A 42 13.42 -15.68 1.00
C GLY A 42 13.80 -17.13 1.31
N ASN A 43 12.92 -17.85 2.02
CA ASN A 43 13.11 -19.28 2.30
C ASN A 43 13.10 -20.13 1.03
N LEU A 44 12.23 -19.84 0.06
CA LEU A 44 12.20 -20.54 -1.23
C LEU A 44 13.48 -20.28 -2.04
N ALA A 45 14.02 -19.05 -2.01
CA ALA A 45 15.29 -18.74 -2.66
C ALA A 45 16.46 -19.54 -2.05
N LEU A 46 16.48 -19.71 -0.72
CA LEU A 46 17.46 -20.58 -0.05
C LEU A 46 17.30 -22.05 -0.45
N GLN A 47 16.06 -22.54 -0.58
CA GLN A 47 15.79 -23.90 -1.05
C GLN A 47 16.24 -24.13 -2.49
N PHE A 48 16.01 -23.18 -3.40
CA PHE A 48 16.54 -23.23 -4.76
C PHE A 48 18.07 -23.30 -4.79
N LYS A 49 18.72 -22.46 -3.97
CA LYS A 49 20.19 -22.47 -3.84
C LYS A 49 20.68 -23.81 -3.29
N ALA A 50 20.02 -24.36 -2.28
CA ALA A 50 20.36 -25.66 -1.73
C ALA A 50 20.21 -26.77 -2.77
N LEU A 51 19.09 -26.78 -3.53
CA LEU A 51 18.84 -27.75 -4.59
C LEU A 51 19.93 -27.71 -5.67
N LYS A 52 20.41 -26.52 -6.04
CA LYS A 52 21.50 -26.35 -7.02
C LYS A 52 22.85 -26.88 -6.50
N ASN A 53 23.09 -26.77 -5.20
CA ASN A 53 24.38 -27.10 -4.60
C ASN A 53 24.48 -28.57 -4.14
N VAL A 54 23.35 -29.26 -3.98
CA VAL A 54 23.31 -30.66 -3.57
C VAL A 54 23.63 -31.58 -4.74
N GLN A 55 24.60 -32.48 -4.53
CA GLN A 55 24.84 -33.61 -5.43
C GLN A 55 23.82 -34.72 -5.15
N ILE A 56 22.65 -34.65 -5.78
CA ILE A 56 21.54 -35.60 -5.51
C ILE A 56 21.95 -37.05 -5.79
N ALA A 57 22.83 -37.29 -6.77
CA ALA A 57 23.36 -38.61 -7.08
C ALA A 57 24.11 -39.28 -5.91
N ASN A 58 24.65 -38.47 -4.98
CA ASN A 58 25.39 -38.94 -3.80
C ASN A 58 24.54 -38.89 -2.51
N ALA A 59 23.29 -38.46 -2.61
CA ALA A 59 22.38 -38.40 -1.47
C ALA A 59 21.62 -39.72 -1.30
N PRO A 60 21.11 -40.04 -0.09
CA PRO A 60 20.26 -41.20 0.15
C PRO A 60 18.99 -41.25 -0.73
N LEU A 61 18.62 -40.12 -1.35
CA LEU A 61 17.47 -39.98 -2.22
C LEU A 61 17.80 -40.19 -3.72
N ALA A 62 19.02 -40.62 -4.06
CA ALA A 62 19.44 -40.82 -5.45
C ALA A 62 18.59 -41.85 -6.23
N SER A 63 17.92 -42.77 -5.52
CA SER A 63 17.02 -43.76 -6.12
C SER A 63 15.72 -43.16 -6.67
N PHE A 64 15.39 -41.92 -6.32
CA PHE A 64 14.19 -41.26 -6.81
C PHE A 64 14.40 -40.68 -8.22
N PRO A 65 13.63 -41.15 -9.22
CA PRO A 65 13.83 -40.74 -10.61
C PRO A 65 13.45 -39.27 -10.82
N SER A 66 14.35 -38.54 -11.49
CA SER A 66 14.17 -37.12 -11.82
C SER A 66 13.85 -36.25 -10.60
N LEU A 67 14.41 -36.59 -9.44
CA LEU A 67 14.12 -35.89 -8.19
C LEU A 67 14.48 -34.41 -8.29
N GLN A 68 15.59 -34.07 -8.94
CA GLN A 68 16.04 -32.69 -9.09
C GLN A 68 15.02 -31.86 -9.86
N GLU A 69 14.56 -32.35 -11.01
CA GLU A 69 13.60 -31.67 -11.88
C GLU A 69 12.24 -31.53 -11.18
N ARG A 70 11.81 -32.58 -10.48
CA ARG A 70 10.55 -32.57 -9.71
C ARG A 70 10.59 -31.57 -8.56
N LEU A 71 11.70 -31.50 -7.82
CA LEU A 71 11.88 -30.51 -6.74
C LEU A 71 11.95 -29.10 -7.30
N HIS A 72 12.69 -28.89 -8.38
CA HIS A 72 12.76 -27.59 -9.05
C HIS A 72 11.36 -27.14 -9.48
N TYR A 73 10.60 -28.02 -10.14
CA TYR A 73 9.22 -27.72 -10.55
C TYR A 73 8.32 -27.38 -9.36
N LYS A 74 8.38 -28.16 -8.27
CA LYS A 74 7.59 -27.86 -7.06
C LYS A 74 7.98 -26.53 -6.42
N LEU A 75 9.26 -26.21 -6.36
CA LEU A 75 9.73 -24.94 -5.82
C LEU A 75 9.29 -23.77 -6.71
N SER A 76 9.29 -23.93 -8.04
CA SER A 76 8.78 -22.93 -8.98
C SER A 76 7.29 -22.64 -8.73
N LEU A 77 6.47 -23.69 -8.62
CA LEU A 77 5.04 -23.53 -8.31
C LEU A 77 4.82 -22.83 -6.95
N ALA A 78 5.64 -23.14 -5.95
CA ALA A 78 5.56 -22.49 -4.65
C ALA A 78 5.94 -21.00 -4.72
N VAL A 79 6.95 -20.64 -5.52
CA VAL A 79 7.32 -19.24 -5.79
C VAL A 79 6.18 -18.52 -6.49
N ASP A 80 5.62 -19.10 -7.55
CA ASP A 80 4.52 -18.50 -8.30
C ASP A 80 3.31 -18.25 -7.39
N ALA A 81 2.97 -19.20 -6.51
CA ALA A 81 1.89 -19.05 -5.56
C ALA A 81 2.12 -17.92 -4.54
N VAL A 82 3.36 -17.79 -4.02
CA VAL A 82 3.70 -16.71 -3.07
C VAL A 82 3.73 -15.35 -3.78
N LEU A 83 4.27 -15.28 -5.00
CA LEU A 83 4.28 -14.06 -5.81
C LEU A 83 2.87 -13.62 -6.20
N GLY A 84 1.99 -14.56 -6.54
CA GLY A 84 0.58 -14.25 -6.82
C GLY A 84 -0.10 -13.59 -5.61
N LYS A 85 0.05 -14.16 -4.42
CA LYS A 85 -0.46 -13.56 -3.19
C LYS A 85 0.15 -12.19 -2.92
N LEU A 86 1.47 -12.04 -3.11
CA LEU A 86 2.13 -10.76 -2.90
C LEU A 86 1.62 -9.69 -3.89
N ALA A 87 1.35 -10.07 -5.14
CA ALA A 87 0.76 -9.18 -6.13
C ALA A 87 -0.62 -8.69 -5.69
N GLU A 88 -1.50 -9.58 -5.19
CA GLU A 88 -2.81 -9.19 -4.64
C GLU A 88 -2.68 -8.15 -3.50
N LYS A 89 -1.70 -8.33 -2.62
CA LYS A 89 -1.43 -7.38 -1.52
C LYS A 89 -0.89 -6.04 -2.02
N MET A 90 -0.02 -6.07 -3.02
CA MET A 90 0.48 -4.85 -3.67
C MET A 90 -0.63 -4.09 -4.38
N ASP A 91 -1.56 -4.77 -5.05
CA ASP A 91 -2.72 -4.16 -5.69
C ASP A 91 -3.64 -3.48 -4.66
N ALA A 92 -3.88 -4.12 -3.51
CA ALA A 92 -4.65 -3.53 -2.41
C ALA A 92 -3.98 -2.26 -1.85
N LEU A 93 -2.67 -2.32 -1.57
CA LEU A 93 -1.89 -1.15 -1.12
C LEU A 93 -1.90 -0.02 -2.17
N GLN A 94 -1.78 -0.37 -3.45
CA GLN A 94 -1.90 0.58 -4.54
C GLN A 94 -3.27 1.25 -4.57
N SER A 95 -4.36 0.49 -4.38
CA SER A 95 -5.71 1.05 -4.32
C SER A 95 -5.87 2.06 -3.19
N VAL A 96 -5.34 1.76 -2.00
CA VAL A 96 -5.31 2.68 -0.86
C VAL A 96 -4.56 3.97 -1.21
N ARG A 97 -3.34 3.84 -1.75
CA ARG A 97 -2.51 4.98 -2.18
C ARG A 97 -3.25 5.85 -3.19
N ASP A 98 -3.90 5.24 -4.17
CA ASP A 98 -4.60 5.95 -5.25
C ASP A 98 -5.84 6.68 -4.71
N ALA A 99 -6.57 6.09 -3.76
CA ALA A 99 -7.71 6.72 -3.09
C ALA A 99 -7.29 7.96 -2.28
N ILE A 100 -6.21 7.86 -1.50
CA ILE A 100 -5.66 8.99 -0.73
C ILE A 100 -5.15 10.07 -1.68
N SER A 101 -4.37 9.69 -2.70
CA SER A 101 -3.81 10.64 -3.68
C SER A 101 -4.92 11.42 -4.39
N LYS A 102 -6.01 10.74 -4.79
CA LYS A 102 -7.17 11.38 -5.40
C LYS A 102 -7.81 12.42 -4.47
N GLN A 103 -7.98 12.12 -3.18
CA GLN A 103 -8.56 13.08 -2.24
C GLN A 103 -7.64 14.26 -1.97
N VAL A 104 -6.35 14.02 -1.79
CA VAL A 104 -5.36 15.10 -1.64
C VAL A 104 -5.37 15.99 -2.88
N SER A 105 -5.27 15.42 -4.08
CA SER A 105 -5.33 16.20 -5.33
C SER A 105 -6.63 16.98 -5.48
N ALA A 106 -7.78 16.44 -5.06
CA ALA A 106 -9.06 17.15 -5.12
C ALA A 106 -9.07 18.39 -4.21
N VAL A 107 -8.55 18.27 -2.99
CA VAL A 107 -8.43 19.40 -2.04
C VAL A 107 -7.51 20.48 -2.59
N PHE A 108 -6.32 20.09 -3.09
CA PHE A 108 -5.37 21.04 -3.67
C PHE A 108 -5.96 21.76 -4.89
N GLN A 109 -6.59 21.03 -5.81
CA GLN A 109 -7.26 21.63 -6.97
C GLN A 109 -8.41 22.56 -6.57
N PHE A 110 -9.14 22.22 -5.51
CA PHE A 110 -10.19 23.08 -4.99
C PHE A 110 -9.61 24.38 -4.44
N TYR A 111 -8.55 24.31 -3.64
CA TYR A 111 -7.88 25.49 -3.10
C TYR A 111 -7.31 26.37 -4.22
N GLU A 112 -6.56 25.79 -5.15
CA GLU A 112 -5.93 26.51 -6.27
C GLU A 112 -6.96 27.28 -7.12
N LYS A 113 -8.10 26.66 -7.42
CA LYS A 113 -9.20 27.29 -8.18
C LYS A 113 -9.87 28.45 -7.46
N ASN A 114 -9.77 28.50 -6.13
CA ASN A 114 -10.45 29.49 -5.29
C ASN A 114 -9.44 30.39 -4.55
N THR A 115 -8.18 30.47 -5.00
CA THR A 115 -7.13 31.26 -4.33
C THR A 115 -7.51 32.74 -4.18
N ASP A 116 -8.26 33.30 -5.14
CA ASP A 116 -8.74 34.69 -5.09
C ASP A 116 -9.76 34.94 -3.96
N THR A 117 -10.48 33.90 -3.51
CA THR A 117 -11.48 33.99 -2.43
C THR A 117 -10.99 33.38 -1.11
N LEU A 118 -10.05 32.44 -1.19
CA LEU A 118 -9.42 31.70 -0.09
C LEU A 118 -7.99 32.19 0.17
N ASP A 119 -7.89 33.43 0.64
CA ASP A 119 -6.60 33.94 1.14
C ASP A 119 -6.10 33.09 2.33
N ILE A 120 -4.80 32.79 2.35
CA ILE A 120 -4.14 31.98 3.37
C ILE A 120 -4.34 32.58 4.75
N ALA A 121 -4.18 33.90 4.90
CA ALA A 121 -4.32 34.57 6.19
C ALA A 121 -5.75 34.41 6.73
N GLY A 122 -6.74 34.45 5.85
CA GLY A 122 -8.13 34.16 6.17
C GLY A 122 -8.38 32.71 6.57
N CYS A 123 -7.78 31.76 5.85
CA CYS A 123 -7.94 30.32 6.09
C CYS A 123 -7.34 29.85 7.42
N VAL A 124 -6.25 30.47 7.87
CA VAL A 124 -5.61 30.17 9.17
C VAL A 124 -6.19 30.99 10.32
N SER A 125 -7.03 32.00 10.03
CA SER A 125 -7.71 32.78 11.05
C SER A 125 -8.92 32.02 11.62
N ARG A 126 -9.12 32.09 12.94
CA ARG A 126 -10.31 31.54 13.59
C ARG A 126 -11.46 32.54 13.46
N SER A 127 -12.65 32.06 13.10
CA SER A 127 -13.87 32.88 13.05
C SER A 127 -14.98 32.28 13.91
N ALA A 128 -16.05 33.04 14.15
CA ALA A 128 -17.21 32.56 14.91
C ALA A 128 -17.99 31.43 14.20
N ILE A 129 -17.83 31.30 12.88
CA ILE A 129 -18.59 30.37 12.02
C ILE A 129 -17.74 29.26 11.39
N CYS A 130 -16.42 29.35 11.48
CA CYS A 130 -15.49 28.39 10.90
C CYS A 130 -14.18 28.35 11.71
N PRO A 131 -13.71 27.16 12.13
CA PRO A 131 -12.42 27.02 12.81
C PRO A 131 -11.26 27.37 11.88
N SER A 132 -10.06 27.49 12.44
CA SER A 132 -8.85 27.63 11.64
C SER A 132 -8.52 26.28 10.99
N ILE A 133 -8.04 26.29 9.74
CA ILE A 133 -7.49 25.08 9.12
C ILE A 133 -6.28 24.53 9.91
N SER A 134 -5.58 25.38 10.66
CA SER A 134 -4.45 24.94 11.51
C SER A 134 -4.88 24.10 12.72
N ASP A 135 -6.17 24.11 13.07
CA ASP A 135 -6.74 23.34 14.17
C ASP A 135 -7.19 21.92 13.72
N MET A 136 -7.14 21.60 12.42
CA MET A 136 -7.56 20.32 11.83
C MET A 136 -6.41 19.31 11.74
#